data_AF-L1MC90-F1
#
_entry.id   AF-L1MC90-F1
#
_cell.length_a   1.000
_cell.length_b   1.000
_cell.length_c   1.000
_cell.angle_alpha   90.00
_cell.angle_beta   90.00
_cell.angle_gamma   90.00
#
_symmetry.space_group_name_H-M   'P 1'
#
loop_
_entity.id
_entity.type
_entity.pdbx_description
1 polymer ?
#
loop_
_entity_poly.entity_id
_entity_poly.type
_entity_poly.pdbx_seq_one_letter_code
_entity_poly.pdbx_strand_id
1 'polypeptide(L)'
;MNKANDIKALIEQHNWGAARVALDSIPVDSITQSERLFLEGLLAAKQADWHTAKGYFLKADELAPDGEAAEMLDMITDIYDFYYKDNLNP
;
A
#
# COMPACT_ATOMS: atom_id res chain seq x y z
N MET A 1 5.45 -3.91 -20.27
CA MET A 1 5.20 -2.92 -19.19
C MET A 1 4.17 -3.52 -18.26
N ASN A 2 4.50 -3.67 -16.97
CA ASN A 2 3.56 -4.21 -15.99
C ASN A 2 2.59 -3.08 -15.62
N LYS A 3 1.29 -3.27 -15.85
CA LYS A 3 0.27 -2.26 -15.56
C LYS A 3 0.25 -1.86 -14.08
N ALA A 4 0.62 -2.77 -13.17
CA ALA A 4 0.78 -2.46 -11.75
C ALA A 4 1.87 -1.39 -11.53
N ASN A 5 3.01 -1.50 -12.24
CA ASN A 5 4.10 -0.54 -12.14
C ASN A 5 3.71 0.84 -12.69
N ASP A 6 2.89 0.89 -13.75
CA ASP A 6 2.39 2.15 -14.30
C ASP A 6 1.49 2.87 -13.29
N ILE A 7 0.63 2.13 -12.58
CA ILE A 7 -0.22 2.69 -11.50
C ILE A 7 0.64 3.12 -10.31
N LYS A 8 1.62 2.31 -9.89
CA LYS A 8 2.56 2.65 -8.81
C LYS A 8 3.29 3.97 -9.12
N ALA A 9 3.76 4.14 -10.35
CA ALA A 9 4.41 5.37 -10.79
C ALA A 9 3.47 6.60 -10.69
N LEU A 10 2.18 6.46 -11.00
CA LEU A 10 1.21 7.55 -10.80
C LEU A 10 1.07 7.92 -9.32
N ILE A 11 1.09 6.94 -8.41
CA ILE A 11 1.04 7.17 -6.96
C ILE A 11 2.29 7.93 -6.48
N GLU A 12 3.48 7.51 -6.94
CA GLU A 12 4.76 8.13 -6.60
C GLU A 12 4.88 9.58 -7.14
N GLN A 13 4.28 9.85 -8.30
CA GLN A 13 4.19 11.18 -8.89
C GLN A 13 3.10 12.07 -8.25
N HIS A 14 2.47 11.62 -7.17
CA HIS A 14 1.39 12.31 -6.48
C HIS A 14 0.12 12.53 -7.34
N ASN A 15 -0.01 11.79 -8.44
CA ASN A 15 -1.20 11.81 -9.28
C ASN A 15 -2.23 10.77 -8.79
N TRP A 16 -2.68 10.94 -7.55
CA TRP A 16 -3.52 9.95 -6.85
C TRP A 16 -4.89 9.77 -7.52
N GLY A 17 -5.45 10.85 -8.10
CA GLY A 17 -6.71 10.77 -8.84
C GLY A 17 -6.59 9.89 -10.07
N ALA A 18 -5.54 10.06 -10.88
CA ALA A 18 -5.30 9.21 -12.04
C ALA A 18 -4.96 7.77 -11.62
N ALA A 19 -4.17 7.58 -10.56
CA ALA A 19 -3.86 6.26 -10.03
C ALA A 19 -5.13 5.50 -9.61
N ARG A 20 -6.05 6.17 -8.90
CA ARG A 20 -7.34 5.59 -8.49
C ARG A 20 -8.18 5.19 -9.70
N VAL A 21 -8.37 6.10 -10.66
CA VAL A 21 -9.12 5.81 -11.89
C VAL A 21 -8.50 4.64 -12.66
N ALA A 22 -7.17 4.58 -12.76
CA ALA A 22 -6.47 3.49 -13.42
C ALA A 22 -6.64 2.15 -12.70
N LEU A 23 -6.57 2.15 -11.36
CA LEU A 23 -6.77 0.94 -10.54
C LEU A 23 -8.22 0.45 -10.56
N ASP A 24 -9.20 1.35 -10.63
CA ASP A 24 -10.62 0.99 -10.70
C ASP A 24 -10.98 0.44 -12.10
N SER A 25 -10.31 0.95 -13.14
CA SER A 25 -10.62 0.62 -14.55
C SER A 25 -9.83 -0.58 -15.08
N ILE A 26 -8.78 -1.02 -14.38
CA ILE A 26 -7.95 -2.12 -14.85
C ILE A 26 -8.71 -3.46 -14.74
N PRO A 27 -8.75 -4.29 -15.80
CA PRO A 27 -9.41 -5.60 -15.76
C PRO A 27 -8.86 -6.49 -14.64
N VAL A 28 -9.70 -7.34 -14.05
CA VAL A 28 -9.31 -8.20 -12.91
C VAL A 28 -8.10 -9.08 -13.21
N ASP A 29 -8.00 -9.60 -14.44
CA ASP A 29 -6.91 -10.52 -14.83
C ASP A 29 -5.64 -9.79 -15.33
N SER A 30 -5.62 -8.45 -15.30
CA SER A 30 -4.49 -7.66 -15.80
C SER A 30 -3.37 -7.48 -14.77
N ILE A 31 -3.65 -7.67 -13.49
CA ILE A 31 -2.70 -7.69 -12.38
C ILE A 31 -3.14 -8.76 -11.38
N THR A 32 -2.21 -9.27 -10.59
CA THR A 32 -2.53 -10.21 -9.52
C THR A 32 -3.33 -9.55 -8.42
N GLN A 33 -4.05 -10.36 -7.63
CA GLN A 33 -4.79 -9.87 -6.47
C GLN A 33 -3.84 -9.24 -5.43
N SER A 34 -2.63 -9.77 -5.26
CA SER A 34 -1.62 -9.19 -4.36
C SER A 34 -1.18 -7.80 -4.83
N GLU A 35 -0.87 -7.63 -6.12
CA GLU A 35 -0.54 -6.31 -6.69
C GLU A 35 -1.68 -5.30 -6.52
N ARG A 36 -2.93 -5.71 -6.73
CA ARG A 36 -4.09 -4.85 -6.50
C ARG A 36 -4.18 -4.40 -5.04
N LEU A 37 -4.06 -5.33 -4.10
CA LEU A 37 -4.11 -5.02 -2.66
C LEU A 37 -2.96 -4.09 -2.26
N PHE A 38 -1.77 -4.33 -2.78
CA PHE A 38 -0.62 -3.47 -2.54
C PHE A 38 -0.86 -2.03 -3.03
N LEU A 39 -1.41 -1.85 -4.23
CA LEU A 39 -1.74 -0.52 -4.78
C LEU A 39 -2.84 0.19 -3.98
N GLU A 40 -3.86 -0.53 -3.50
CA GLU A 40 -4.86 0.03 -2.58
C GLU A 40 -4.22 0.49 -1.26
N GLY A 41 -3.30 -0.30 -0.72
CA GLY A 41 -2.53 0.04 0.48
C GLY A 41 -1.69 1.30 0.28
N LEU A 42 -1.01 1.43 -0.87
CA LEU A 42 -0.25 2.63 -1.21
C LEU A 42 -1.13 3.87 -1.31
N LEU A 43 -2.30 3.79 -1.96
CA LEU A 43 -3.24 4.91 -2.05
C LEU A 43 -3.75 5.35 -0.67
N ALA A 44 -4.09 4.40 0.21
CA ALA A 44 -4.49 4.69 1.59
C ALA A 44 -3.35 5.35 2.39
N ALA A 45 -2.12 4.83 2.28
CA ALA A 45 -0.94 5.37 2.94
C ALA A 45 -0.66 6.82 2.52
N LYS A 46 -0.82 7.16 1.23
CA LYS A 46 -0.66 8.55 0.75
C LYS A 46 -1.72 9.50 1.29
N GLN A 47 -2.86 8.99 1.74
CA GLN A 47 -3.91 9.76 2.44
C GLN A 47 -3.72 9.79 3.96
N ALA A 48 -2.59 9.29 4.46
CA ALA A 48 -2.31 9.11 5.89
C ALA A 48 -3.31 8.19 6.62
N ASP A 49 -4.06 7.36 5.88
CA ASP A 49 -4.90 6.32 6.46
C ASP A 49 -4.08 5.04 6.71
N TRP A 50 -3.20 5.13 7.71
CA TRP A 50 -2.25 4.07 8.05
C TRP A 50 -2.92 2.78 8.53
N HIS A 51 -4.11 2.87 9.12
CA HIS A 51 -4.87 1.70 9.56
C HIS A 51 -5.38 0.91 8.36
N THR A 52 -6.04 1.59 7.41
CA THR A 52 -6.51 0.96 6.18
C THR A 52 -5.34 0.45 5.33
N ALA A 53 -4.27 1.23 5.20
CA ALA A 53 -3.07 0.83 4.48
C ALA A 53 -2.48 -0.49 5.03
N LYS A 54 -2.32 -0.58 6.36
CA LYS A 54 -1.84 -1.80 7.03
C LYS A 54 -2.70 -3.02 6.69
N GLY A 55 -4.02 -2.87 6.74
CA GLY A 55 -4.94 -3.96 6.42
C GLY A 55 -4.80 -4.47 4.98
N TYR A 56 -4.53 -3.57 4.03
CA TYR A 56 -4.26 -3.95 2.64
C TYR A 56 -2.90 -4.64 2.48
N PHE A 57 -1.84 -4.09 3.09
CA PHE A 57 -0.51 -4.69 2.99
C PHE A 57 -0.44 -6.08 3.63
N LEU A 58 -1.12 -6.31 4.77
CA LEU A 58 -1.24 -7.66 5.36
C LEU A 58 -1.83 -8.66 4.37
N LYS A 59 -2.94 -8.31 3.72
CA LYS A 59 -3.59 -9.19 2.74
C LYS A 59 -2.74 -9.39 1.48
N ALA A 60 -1.97 -8.37 1.07
CA ALA A 60 -1.07 -8.48 -0.07
C ALA A 60 0.09 -9.44 0.24
N ASP A 61 0.67 -9.33 1.44
CA ASP A 61 1.77 -10.16 1.94
C ASP A 61 1.33 -11.62 2.16
N GLU A 62 0.11 -11.86 2.67
CA GLU A 62 -0.47 -13.21 2.76
C GLU A 62 -0.50 -13.94 1.40
N LEU A 63 -0.65 -13.21 0.30
CA LEU A 63 -0.71 -13.77 -1.05
C LEU A 63 0.65 -13.82 -1.77
N ALA A 64 1.56 -12.91 -1.43
CA ALA A 64 2.90 -12.81 -1.98
C ALA A 64 3.89 -12.36 -0.88
N PRO A 65 4.34 -13.31 -0.04
CA PRO A 65 5.16 -13.01 1.13
C PRO A 65 6.57 -12.56 0.73
N ASP A 66 7.24 -11.89 1.67
CA ASP A 66 8.63 -11.40 1.53
C ASP A 66 8.81 -10.41 0.36
N GLY A 67 7.73 -9.71 -0.01
CA GLY A 67 7.70 -8.70 -1.07
C GLY A 67 7.58 -7.27 -0.55
N GLU A 68 7.28 -6.33 -1.46
CA GLU A 68 7.16 -4.90 -1.10
C GLU A 68 6.07 -4.63 -0.03
N ALA A 69 5.06 -5.49 0.08
CA ALA A 69 4.05 -5.37 1.13
C ALA A 69 4.64 -5.58 2.54
N ALA A 70 5.58 -6.51 2.71
CA ALA A 70 6.29 -6.72 3.97
C ALA A 70 7.11 -5.48 4.35
N GLU A 71 7.86 -4.90 3.40
CA GLU A 71 8.63 -3.67 3.62
C GLU A 71 7.73 -2.50 4.08
N MET A 72 6.54 -2.37 3.49
CA MET A 72 5.57 -1.36 3.89
C MET A 72 4.97 -1.61 5.29
N LEU A 73 4.81 -2.87 5.70
CA LEU A 73 4.34 -3.22 7.04
C LEU A 73 5.37 -2.87 8.11
N ASP A 74 6.66 -3.10 7.82
CA ASP A 74 7.76 -2.68 8.69
C ASP A 74 7.77 -1.17 8.84
N MET A 75 7.67 -0.43 7.73
CA MET A 75 7.60 1.04 7.74
C MET A 75 6.41 1.55 8.56
N ILE A 76 5.23 0.96 8.40
CA ILE A 76 4.04 1.35 9.18
C ILE A 76 4.27 1.07 10.67
N THR A 77 4.89 -0.07 11.00
CA THR A 77 5.19 -0.43 12.39
C THR A 77 6.14 0.58 13.01
N ASP A 78 7.19 1.00 12.28
CA ASP A 78 8.11 2.06 12.72
C ASP A 78 7.39 3.39 12.95
N ILE A 79 6.43 3.75 12.10
CA ILE A 79 5.60 4.96 12.28
C ILE A 79 4.80 4.87 13.60
N TYR A 80 4.13 3.74 13.85
CA TYR A 80 3.39 3.55 15.10
C TYR A 80 4.35 3.56 16.30
N ASP A 81 5.46 2.84 16.25
CA ASP A 81 6.45 2.81 17.32
C ASP A 81 6.97 4.22 17.65
N PHE A 82 7.22 5.06 16.64
CA PHE A 82 7.63 6.45 16.84
C PHE A 82 6.58 7.28 17.60
N TYR A 83 5.31 7.18 17.21
CA TYR A 83 4.24 7.96 17.85
C TYR A 83 3.80 7.42 19.21
N TYR A 84 4.00 6.13 19.48
CA TYR A 84 3.46 5.45 20.65
C TYR A 84 4.52 4.99 21.67
N LYS A 85 5.82 4.99 21.36
CA LYS A 85 6.89 4.68 22.35
C LYS A 85 7.01 5.71 23.47
N ASP A 86 6.70 6.98 23.23
CA ASP A 86 6.78 8.02 24.27
C ASP A 86 5.58 8.04 25.25
N ASN A 87 4.51 7.27 24.97
CA ASN A 87 3.35 7.15 25.86
C ASN A 87 3.43 5.97 26.84
N LEU A 88 4.53 5.20 26.84
CA LEU A 88 4.75 4.04 27.72
C LEU A 88 5.91 4.24 28.71
N ASN A 89 6.32 5.49 28.96
CA ASN A 89 7.21 5.81 30.07
C ASN A 89 6.37 6.26 31.28
N PRO A 90 6.10 5.39 32.28
CA PRO A 90 5.46 5.78 33.54
C PRO A 90 6.33 6.70 34.40
#